data_AF-A0A6L8F2Y1-F1
#
_entry.id   AF-A0A6L8F2Y1-F1
#
_cell.length_a   1.000
_cell.length_b   1.000
_cell.length_c   1.000
_cell.angle_alpha   90.00
_cell.angle_beta   90.00
_cell.angle_gamma   90.00
#
_symmetry.space_group_name_H-M   'P 1'
#
loop_
_entity.id
_entity.type
_entity.pdbx_description
1 polymer ?
#
loop_
_entity_poly.entity_id
_entity_poly.type
_entity_poly.pdbx_seq_one_letter_code
_entity_poly.pdbx_strand_id
1 'polypeptide(L)'
;MHATSFKADLHHALNRFTAGEFVENAIQLLNVLGYESQRTLNRDTNTAEAFLEDFDNHGRMNSDKAHLHEWQTADLLFQLTADEIKQHTQDTFTFHEDQGVDNTIYYSYLFLAVKLKGDTYSRTALANITREINKLYAMPALLIFQHGQALTFAIINRRPSQRDGDRDVLEKVTLIKDIDIVNPHRAHLDILAELSLDVLYQVYEFSNFLELHQAWQKTLDTSELNRRFFKEIADWYFWAVEKVTFPPDADDDETVRNATCIIRLITRLIFVWFLKEKDLVPDVLFNEEAIAELLTSLDAQESTYYKAVLQNLFFATLNQEMNTPEKPNTRKFRGEGRQHYNITSLYRYKRYFSDPDAALRLFESIPFLNGGLFECLDKPTLEDAKTILRIDGFSDRDDNPLCVPNELFFSEPQPVNLNAVYGTKNSQYTVRGLIHILNRYKFTITENTPIEEEVALDPELLGQVFENLLAAFNPETGTTARKQTGSFYCYVNFILTVILKNGILSF
;
A
#
# COMPACT_ATOMS: atom_id res chain seq x y z
N MET A 1 -19.60 -16.71 0.57
CA MET A 1 -19.22 -17.53 -0.60
C MET A 1 -19.13 -16.71 -1.90
N HIS A 2 -19.94 -15.66 -2.11
CA HIS A 2 -19.88 -14.84 -3.34
C HIS A 2 -18.60 -14.00 -3.51
N ALA A 3 -18.07 -13.37 -2.46
CA ALA A 3 -16.90 -12.48 -2.57
C ALA A 3 -15.59 -13.19 -3.00
N THR A 4 -15.42 -14.46 -2.63
CA THR A 4 -14.22 -15.25 -2.99
C THR A 4 -14.26 -15.67 -4.47
N SER A 5 -15.46 -16.00 -5.00
CA SER A 5 -15.64 -16.29 -6.42
C SER A 5 -15.34 -15.06 -7.28
N PHE A 6 -15.87 -13.90 -6.87
CA PHE A 6 -15.72 -12.67 -7.63
C PHE A 6 -14.27 -12.21 -7.79
N LYS A 7 -13.46 -12.31 -6.72
CA LYS A 7 -12.03 -11.98 -6.79
C LYS A 7 -11.25 -12.96 -7.66
N ALA A 8 -11.66 -14.24 -7.71
CA ALA A 8 -11.08 -15.21 -8.62
C ALA A 8 -11.43 -14.89 -10.09
N ASP A 9 -12.66 -14.43 -10.35
CA ASP A 9 -13.09 -13.99 -11.68
C ASP A 9 -12.31 -12.75 -12.14
N LEU A 10 -12.08 -11.77 -11.25
CA LEU A 10 -11.22 -10.61 -11.50
C LEU A 10 -9.78 -11.03 -11.81
N HIS A 11 -9.21 -11.91 -10.99
CA HIS A 11 -7.86 -12.42 -11.20
C HIS A 11 -7.72 -13.13 -12.56
N HIS A 12 -8.74 -13.92 -12.94
CA HIS A 12 -8.78 -14.58 -14.23
C HIS A 12 -8.91 -13.56 -15.38
N ALA A 13 -9.76 -12.54 -15.24
CA ALA A 13 -9.92 -11.49 -16.23
C ALA A 13 -8.63 -10.69 -16.46
N LEU A 14 -7.89 -10.37 -15.41
CA LEU A 14 -6.57 -9.73 -15.49
C LEU A 14 -5.55 -10.62 -16.20
N ASN A 15 -5.49 -11.91 -15.86
CA ASN A 15 -4.57 -12.85 -16.49
C ASN A 15 -4.76 -13.00 -18.00
N ARG A 16 -5.97 -12.76 -18.53
CA ARG A 16 -6.19 -12.78 -19.98
C ARG A 16 -5.37 -11.74 -20.73
N PHE A 17 -4.93 -10.64 -20.10
CA PHE A 17 -4.08 -9.65 -20.79
C PHE A 17 -2.69 -10.17 -21.15
N THR A 18 -2.28 -11.32 -20.59
CA THR A 18 -1.04 -12.03 -21.00
C THR A 18 -1.16 -12.62 -22.41
N ALA A 19 -2.37 -12.92 -22.87
CA ALA A 19 -2.64 -13.53 -24.17
C ALA A 19 -4.03 -13.12 -24.70
N GLY A 20 -4.07 -12.47 -25.85
CA GLY A 20 -5.32 -12.07 -26.51
C GLY A 20 -5.32 -10.61 -26.92
N GLU A 21 -6.41 -10.20 -27.55
CA GLU A 21 -6.58 -8.82 -28.01
C GLU A 21 -6.88 -7.89 -26.84
N PHE A 22 -6.15 -6.77 -26.77
CA PHE A 22 -6.21 -5.83 -25.65
C PHE A 22 -7.63 -5.30 -25.41
N VAL A 23 -8.32 -4.90 -26.49
CA VAL A 23 -9.68 -4.35 -26.45
C VAL A 23 -10.69 -5.36 -25.91
N GLU A 24 -10.66 -6.60 -26.40
CA GLU A 24 -11.57 -7.66 -25.96
C GLU A 24 -11.36 -7.97 -24.48
N ASN A 25 -10.11 -8.03 -24.03
CA ASN A 25 -9.78 -8.28 -22.63
C ASN A 25 -10.17 -7.11 -21.72
N ALA A 26 -10.03 -5.86 -22.18
CA ALA A 26 -10.49 -4.67 -21.47
C ALA A 26 -12.02 -4.65 -21.31
N ILE A 27 -12.77 -4.96 -22.36
CA ILE A 27 -14.22 -5.11 -22.31
C ILE A 27 -14.62 -6.23 -21.34
N GLN A 28 -13.96 -7.40 -21.42
CA GLN A 28 -14.28 -8.52 -20.53
C GLN A 28 -14.00 -8.19 -19.06
N LEU A 29 -12.92 -7.46 -18.76
CA LEU A 29 -12.63 -7.00 -17.40
C LEU A 29 -13.70 -6.03 -16.89
N LEU A 30 -14.15 -5.10 -17.73
CA LEU A 30 -15.24 -4.18 -17.40
C LEU A 30 -16.57 -4.90 -17.21
N ASN A 31 -16.88 -5.91 -18.02
CA ASN A 31 -18.06 -6.75 -17.87
C ASN A 31 -18.05 -7.49 -16.52
N VAL A 32 -16.91 -8.02 -16.09
CA VAL A 32 -16.76 -8.62 -14.75
C VAL A 32 -17.03 -7.58 -13.66
N LEU A 33 -16.64 -6.32 -13.85
CA LEU A 33 -16.93 -5.22 -12.93
C LEU A 33 -18.39 -4.72 -13.00
N GLY A 34 -19.21 -5.25 -13.91
CA GLY A 34 -20.62 -4.86 -14.10
C GLY A 34 -20.82 -3.67 -15.04
N TYR A 35 -19.80 -3.30 -15.82
CA TYR A 35 -19.89 -2.26 -16.84
C TYR A 35 -19.95 -2.89 -18.23
N GLU A 36 -21.15 -2.92 -18.83
CA GLU A 36 -21.38 -3.44 -20.18
C GLU A 36 -22.16 -2.42 -21.02
N SER A 37 -21.80 -2.30 -22.29
CA SER A 37 -22.59 -1.54 -23.27
C SER A 37 -22.32 -1.99 -24.69
N GLN A 38 -23.37 -2.00 -25.52
CA GLN A 38 -23.26 -2.28 -26.96
C GLN A 38 -22.94 -1.03 -27.79
N ARG A 39 -22.85 0.15 -27.15
CA ARG A 39 -22.56 1.43 -27.82
C ARG A 39 -21.05 1.58 -28.02
N THR A 40 -20.53 0.89 -29.03
CA THR A 40 -19.11 0.91 -29.40
C THR A 40 -18.87 1.75 -30.66
N LEU A 41 -17.61 2.07 -30.95
CA LEU A 41 -17.21 2.63 -32.25
C LEU A 41 -16.42 1.57 -33.02
N ASN A 42 -17.04 1.00 -34.07
CA ASN A 42 -16.35 0.02 -34.91
C ASN A 42 -15.39 0.72 -35.88
N ARG A 43 -14.10 0.42 -35.79
CA ARG A 43 -13.09 0.78 -36.80
C ARG A 43 -12.19 -0.41 -37.13
N ASP A 44 -11.62 -0.34 -38.33
CA ASP A 44 -10.67 -1.34 -38.83
C ASP A 44 -9.25 -1.13 -38.28
N THR A 45 -8.97 0.03 -37.66
CA THR A 45 -7.65 0.40 -37.11
C THR A 45 -7.79 1.15 -35.80
N ASN A 46 -6.83 0.94 -34.89
CA ASN A 46 -6.80 1.55 -33.55
C ASN A 46 -5.54 2.39 -33.28
N THR A 47 -4.95 2.99 -34.32
CA THR A 47 -3.74 3.81 -34.16
C THR A 47 -4.06 5.16 -33.52
N ALA A 48 -3.03 5.83 -32.99
CA ALA A 48 -3.18 7.17 -32.43
C ALA A 48 -3.67 8.18 -33.49
N GLU A 49 -3.22 8.05 -34.74
CA GLU A 49 -3.67 8.92 -35.84
C GLU A 49 -5.16 8.74 -36.11
N ALA A 50 -5.62 7.48 -36.20
CA ALA A 50 -7.03 7.18 -36.38
C ALA A 50 -7.89 7.75 -35.24
N PHE A 51 -7.41 7.62 -34.00
CA PHE A 51 -8.08 8.20 -32.83
C PHE A 51 -8.20 9.73 -32.94
N LEU A 52 -7.13 10.43 -33.35
CA LEU A 52 -7.16 11.89 -33.50
C LEU A 52 -8.07 12.36 -34.62
N GLU A 53 -8.16 11.61 -35.73
CA GLU A 53 -9.10 11.90 -36.82
C GLU A 53 -10.57 11.84 -36.35
N ASP A 54 -10.90 10.91 -35.46
CA ASP A 54 -12.27 10.80 -34.95
C ASP A 54 -12.59 11.90 -33.94
N PHE A 55 -11.66 12.15 -33.02
CA PHE A 55 -11.98 12.84 -31.77
C PHE A 55 -11.31 14.21 -31.60
N ASP A 56 -10.24 14.51 -32.36
CA ASP A 56 -9.51 15.77 -32.27
C ASP A 56 -9.42 16.56 -33.58
N ASN A 57 -10.55 16.67 -34.28
CA ASN A 57 -10.71 17.47 -35.50
C ASN A 57 -10.32 18.96 -35.37
N HIS A 58 -10.16 19.46 -34.14
CA HIS A 58 -9.82 20.85 -33.84
C HIS A 58 -8.42 21.04 -33.24
N GLY A 59 -7.61 19.99 -33.15
CA GLY A 59 -6.24 20.06 -32.62
C GLY A 59 -6.16 20.58 -31.19
N ARG A 60 -7.11 20.16 -30.34
CA ARG A 60 -7.19 20.52 -28.91
C ARG A 60 -6.20 19.74 -28.05
N MET A 61 -5.83 18.53 -28.46
CA MET A 61 -4.89 17.69 -27.74
C MET A 61 -3.46 18.23 -27.87
N ASN A 62 -2.76 18.37 -26.75
CA ASN A 62 -1.33 18.67 -26.78
C ASN A 62 -0.52 17.37 -26.94
N SER A 63 0.10 17.19 -28.11
CA SER A 63 0.82 15.97 -28.48
C SER A 63 1.96 15.58 -27.53
N ASP A 64 2.71 16.57 -27.03
CA ASP A 64 3.83 16.33 -26.12
C ASP A 64 3.33 15.87 -24.75
N LYS A 65 2.30 16.53 -24.21
CA LYS A 65 1.68 16.16 -22.92
C LYS A 65 0.95 14.83 -22.99
N ALA A 66 0.31 14.52 -24.12
CA ALA A 66 -0.34 13.24 -24.35
C ALA A 66 0.65 12.12 -24.66
N HIS A 67 1.96 12.40 -24.77
CA HIS A 67 2.98 11.42 -25.13
C HIS A 67 2.55 10.58 -26.36
N LEU A 68 2.00 11.22 -27.39
CA LEU A 68 1.37 10.49 -28.51
C LEU A 68 2.32 9.50 -29.21
N HIS A 69 3.61 9.80 -29.25
CA HIS A 69 4.64 8.92 -29.80
C HIS A 69 4.74 7.56 -29.07
N GLU A 70 4.26 7.48 -27.83
CA GLU A 70 4.25 6.27 -27.00
C GLU A 70 2.99 5.43 -27.19
N TRP A 71 1.97 5.94 -27.87
CA TRP A 71 0.73 5.19 -28.07
C TRP A 71 0.96 4.09 -29.11
N GLN A 72 0.66 2.85 -28.72
CA GLN A 72 0.60 1.71 -29.61
C GLN A 72 -0.81 1.53 -30.17
N THR A 73 -1.83 1.58 -29.31
CA THR A 73 -3.24 1.58 -29.70
C THR A 73 -4.04 2.53 -28.82
N ALA A 74 -5.16 3.05 -29.35
CA ALA A 74 -6.14 3.82 -28.59
C ALA A 74 -7.55 3.53 -29.09
N ASP A 75 -8.39 3.06 -28.17
CA ASP A 75 -9.69 2.47 -28.48
C ASP A 75 -10.78 3.08 -27.59
N LEU A 76 -11.89 3.49 -28.19
CA LEU A 76 -13.14 3.73 -27.46
C LEU A 76 -13.83 2.38 -27.26
N LEU A 77 -13.83 1.86 -26.04
CA LEU A 77 -14.42 0.55 -25.74
C LEU A 77 -15.94 0.62 -25.89
N PHE A 78 -16.58 1.50 -25.11
CA PHE A 78 -18.01 1.75 -25.20
C PHE A 78 -18.41 3.03 -24.46
N GLN A 79 -19.63 3.49 -24.73
CA GLN A 79 -20.33 4.51 -23.96
C GLN A 79 -21.37 3.86 -23.05
N LEU A 80 -21.28 4.10 -21.74
CA LEU A 80 -22.24 3.64 -20.74
C LEU A 80 -23.33 4.70 -20.52
N THR A 81 -24.58 4.37 -20.81
CA THR A 81 -25.76 5.24 -20.62
C THR A 81 -26.72 4.67 -19.57
N ALA A 82 -27.76 5.43 -19.23
CA ALA A 82 -28.73 5.05 -18.21
C ALA A 82 -29.48 3.74 -18.56
N ASP A 83 -29.68 3.46 -19.85
CA ASP A 83 -30.40 2.27 -20.30
C ASP A 83 -29.64 0.98 -19.95
N GLU A 84 -28.31 0.97 -20.14
CA GLU A 84 -27.50 -0.21 -19.86
C GLU A 84 -27.39 -0.50 -18.36
N ILE A 85 -27.32 0.53 -17.51
CA ILE A 85 -27.29 0.38 -16.04
C ILE A 85 -28.61 -0.24 -15.51
N LYS A 86 -29.77 0.14 -16.09
CA LYS A 86 -31.07 -0.41 -15.70
C LYS A 86 -31.23 -1.88 -16.10
N GLN A 87 -30.69 -2.28 -17.25
CA GLN A 87 -30.76 -3.66 -17.73
C GLN A 87 -29.96 -4.62 -16.85
N HIS A 88 -28.82 -4.18 -16.32
CA HIS A 88 -27.98 -5.00 -15.43
C HIS A 88 -28.61 -5.28 -14.05
N THR A 89 -29.51 -4.42 -13.57
CA THR A 89 -29.97 -4.42 -12.16
C THR A 89 -31.34 -5.09 -11.92
N GLN A 90 -31.87 -5.84 -12.90
CA GLN A 90 -33.11 -6.64 -12.81
C GLN A 90 -34.23 -5.97 -11.99
N ASP A 91 -34.73 -4.81 -12.45
CA ASP A 91 -35.87 -4.07 -11.87
C ASP A 91 -35.78 -3.69 -10.37
N THR A 92 -34.62 -3.88 -9.73
CA THR A 92 -34.45 -3.58 -8.28
C THR A 92 -34.02 -2.12 -8.06
N PHE A 93 -33.56 -1.44 -9.11
CA PHE A 93 -32.86 -0.18 -9.03
C PHE A 93 -33.49 0.89 -9.93
N THR A 94 -33.81 2.06 -9.35
CA THR A 94 -34.28 3.22 -10.10
C THR A 94 -33.10 4.11 -10.48
N PHE A 95 -32.61 3.99 -11.72
CA PHE A 95 -31.65 4.93 -12.28
C PHE A 95 -32.39 6.00 -13.11
N HIS A 96 -32.15 7.26 -12.83
CA HIS A 96 -32.77 8.36 -13.55
C HIS A 96 -31.80 8.95 -14.56
N GLU A 97 -32.30 9.25 -15.76
CA GLU A 97 -31.70 10.33 -16.54
C GLU A 97 -32.07 11.61 -15.81
N ASP A 98 -31.11 12.50 -15.54
CA ASP A 98 -31.35 13.77 -14.84
C ASP A 98 -32.34 14.65 -15.62
N GLN A 99 -33.64 14.38 -15.48
CA GLN A 99 -34.72 15.19 -16.04
C GLN A 99 -35.06 16.29 -15.04
N GLY A 100 -34.18 17.29 -14.98
CA GLY A 100 -34.49 18.59 -14.40
C GLY A 100 -33.70 18.98 -13.17
N VAL A 101 -32.43 19.32 -13.36
CA VAL A 101 -31.79 20.52 -12.78
C VAL A 101 -30.72 20.96 -13.79
N ASP A 102 -30.75 22.22 -14.22
CA ASP A 102 -29.74 22.84 -15.07
C ASP A 102 -28.31 22.55 -14.52
N ASN A 103 -27.42 22.00 -15.37
CA ASN A 103 -25.95 21.85 -15.21
C ASN A 103 -25.33 20.51 -14.76
N THR A 104 -25.99 19.34 -14.78
CA THR A 104 -25.25 18.07 -14.59
C THR A 104 -24.53 17.62 -15.87
N ILE A 105 -23.19 17.60 -15.85
CA ILE A 105 -22.29 17.16 -16.95
C ILE A 105 -22.34 15.63 -17.16
N TYR A 106 -22.86 14.89 -16.18
CA TYR A 106 -22.79 13.45 -16.08
C TYR A 106 -24.08 12.81 -16.63
N TYR A 107 -24.19 12.67 -17.95
CA TYR A 107 -25.29 11.92 -18.59
C TYR A 107 -24.88 10.52 -19.06
N SER A 108 -23.58 10.28 -19.21
CA SER A 108 -23.00 8.99 -19.60
C SER A 108 -21.49 8.99 -19.32
N TYR A 109 -20.87 7.82 -19.40
CA TYR A 109 -19.42 7.65 -19.31
C TYR A 109 -18.85 7.04 -20.58
N LEU A 110 -17.66 7.50 -20.95
CA LEU A 110 -16.84 6.83 -21.95
C LEU A 110 -15.81 5.94 -21.26
N PHE A 111 -15.67 4.71 -21.75
CA PHE A 111 -14.59 3.81 -21.37
C PHE A 111 -13.62 3.73 -22.54
N LEU A 112 -12.36 4.08 -22.30
CA LEU A 112 -11.30 4.04 -23.30
C LEU A 112 -10.16 3.15 -22.85
N ALA A 113 -9.49 2.54 -23.82
CA ALA A 113 -8.31 1.72 -23.60
C ALA A 113 -7.14 2.26 -24.43
N VAL A 114 -5.97 2.44 -23.81
CA VAL A 114 -4.77 2.91 -24.50
C VAL A 114 -3.61 1.97 -24.19
N LYS A 115 -3.06 1.33 -25.22
CA LYS A 115 -1.85 0.53 -25.09
C LYS A 115 -0.63 1.39 -25.35
N LEU A 116 0.33 1.37 -24.44
CA LEU A 116 1.55 2.16 -24.52
C LEU A 116 2.76 1.27 -24.86
N LYS A 117 3.77 1.84 -25.53
CA LYS A 117 4.94 1.10 -26.04
C LYS A 117 5.93 0.69 -24.95
N GLY A 118 6.11 1.52 -23.94
CA GLY A 118 7.04 1.31 -22.84
C GLY A 118 6.49 0.39 -21.77
N ASP A 119 7.38 -0.10 -20.91
CA ASP A 119 7.02 -1.03 -19.83
C ASP A 119 6.51 -0.31 -18.58
N THR A 120 7.07 0.86 -18.28
CA THR A 120 6.77 1.64 -17.07
C THR A 120 6.53 3.10 -17.40
N TYR A 121 5.51 3.69 -16.80
CA TYR A 121 5.20 5.11 -16.93
C TYR A 121 5.11 5.79 -15.56
N SER A 122 5.52 7.06 -15.51
CA SER A 122 5.33 7.89 -14.32
C SER A 122 3.86 8.21 -14.12
N ARG A 123 3.47 8.46 -12.87
CA ARG A 123 2.12 8.92 -12.52
C ARG A 123 1.72 10.17 -13.32
N THR A 124 2.65 11.09 -13.46
CA THR A 124 2.46 12.35 -14.21
C THR A 124 2.24 12.14 -15.69
N ALA A 125 2.94 11.19 -16.32
CA ALA A 125 2.71 10.87 -17.72
C ALA A 125 1.28 10.36 -17.94
N LEU A 126 0.84 9.35 -17.15
CA LEU A 126 -0.50 8.77 -17.27
C LEU A 126 -1.61 9.79 -16.96
N ALA A 127 -1.41 10.64 -15.94
CA ALA A 127 -2.34 11.71 -15.61
C ALA A 127 -2.44 12.77 -16.73
N ASN A 128 -1.33 13.11 -17.39
CA ASN A 128 -1.35 14.02 -18.53
C ASN A 128 -2.10 13.43 -19.71
N ILE A 129 -1.84 12.16 -20.07
CA ILE A 129 -2.58 11.46 -21.13
C ILE A 129 -4.09 11.49 -20.84
N THR A 130 -4.46 11.14 -19.60
CA THR A 130 -5.86 11.15 -19.14
C THR A 130 -6.51 12.52 -19.31
N ARG A 131 -5.83 13.60 -18.93
CA ARG A 131 -6.32 14.97 -19.09
C ARG A 131 -6.49 15.33 -20.56
N GLU A 132 -5.48 15.07 -21.38
CA GLU A 132 -5.51 15.42 -22.80
C GLU A 132 -6.64 14.69 -23.55
N ILE A 133 -6.87 13.40 -23.27
CA ILE A 133 -8.02 12.66 -23.82
C ILE A 133 -9.35 13.25 -23.33
N ASN A 134 -9.46 13.55 -22.04
CA ASN A 134 -10.68 14.10 -21.47
C ASN A 134 -11.03 15.51 -22.01
N LYS A 135 -10.07 16.29 -22.51
CA LYS A 135 -10.37 17.57 -23.20
C LYS A 135 -11.17 17.41 -24.49
N LEU A 136 -11.13 16.24 -25.11
CA LEU A 136 -11.80 15.99 -26.39
C LEU A 136 -13.31 15.83 -26.24
N TYR A 137 -13.77 15.42 -25.06
CA TYR A 137 -15.17 15.07 -24.80
C TYR A 137 -15.80 15.94 -23.73
N ALA A 138 -17.07 16.29 -23.91
CA ALA A 138 -17.89 16.89 -22.85
C ALA A 138 -18.21 15.88 -21.73
N MET A 139 -18.29 14.59 -22.10
CA MET A 139 -18.54 13.50 -21.16
C MET A 139 -17.23 13.04 -20.50
N PRO A 140 -17.27 12.65 -19.22
CA PRO A 140 -16.10 12.09 -18.55
C PRO A 140 -15.70 10.74 -19.14
N ALA A 141 -14.38 10.52 -19.21
CA ALA A 141 -13.78 9.29 -19.69
C ALA A 141 -12.97 8.61 -18.58
N LEU A 142 -13.26 7.33 -18.35
CA LEU A 142 -12.42 6.40 -17.61
C LEU A 142 -11.46 5.74 -18.60
N LEU A 143 -10.18 5.71 -18.26
CA LEU A 143 -9.15 5.12 -19.12
C LEU A 143 -8.55 3.88 -18.48
N ILE A 144 -8.30 2.87 -19.29
CA ILE A 144 -7.50 1.69 -18.97
C ILE A 144 -6.23 1.77 -19.82
N PHE A 145 -5.08 1.88 -19.16
CA PHE A 145 -3.78 1.81 -19.81
C PHE A 145 -3.23 0.40 -19.72
N GLN A 146 -2.66 -0.11 -20.81
CA GLN A 146 -1.75 -1.27 -20.76
C GLN A 146 -0.33 -0.82 -21.09
N HIS A 147 0.62 -1.15 -20.23
CA HIS A 147 2.04 -0.90 -20.42
C HIS A 147 2.85 -2.04 -19.78
N GLY A 148 3.81 -2.61 -20.50
CA GLY A 148 4.53 -3.81 -20.05
C GLY A 148 3.57 -4.95 -19.64
N GLN A 149 3.74 -5.46 -18.42
CA GLN A 149 2.90 -6.49 -17.79
C GLN A 149 1.90 -5.90 -16.77
N ALA A 150 1.50 -4.64 -16.95
CA ALA A 150 0.63 -3.96 -16.01
C ALA A 150 -0.54 -3.24 -16.68
N LEU A 151 -1.63 -3.10 -15.92
CA LEU A 151 -2.75 -2.23 -16.22
C LEU A 151 -2.81 -1.06 -15.26
N THR A 152 -3.21 0.10 -15.75
CA THR A 152 -3.51 1.26 -14.90
C THR A 152 -4.90 1.81 -15.22
N PHE A 153 -5.75 1.94 -14.20
CA PHE A 153 -7.03 2.64 -14.32
C PHE A 153 -6.84 4.12 -13.99
N ALA A 154 -7.42 4.99 -14.80
CA ALA A 154 -7.39 6.43 -14.59
C ALA A 154 -8.78 7.06 -14.67
N ILE A 155 -9.13 7.78 -13.62
CA ILE A 155 -10.39 8.52 -13.51
C ILE A 155 -10.05 9.98 -13.26
N ILE A 156 -10.72 10.88 -13.97
CA ILE A 156 -10.56 12.32 -13.77
C ILE A 156 -11.80 12.96 -13.20
N ASN A 157 -11.59 13.85 -12.22
CA ASN A 157 -12.66 14.65 -11.66
C ASN A 157 -12.93 15.87 -12.56
N ARG A 158 -14.21 16.14 -12.79
CA ARG A 158 -14.68 17.30 -13.53
C ARG A 158 -15.66 18.11 -12.72
N ARG A 159 -15.58 19.43 -12.88
CA ARG A 159 -16.63 20.34 -12.41
C ARG A 159 -16.98 21.38 -13.47
N PRO A 160 -18.20 21.94 -13.43
CA PRO A 160 -18.55 23.08 -14.26
C PRO A 160 -17.60 24.26 -14.03
N SER A 161 -17.20 24.95 -15.09
CA SER A 161 -16.43 26.18 -14.97
C SER A 161 -17.30 27.30 -14.36
N GLN A 162 -16.73 27.99 -13.39
CA GLN A 162 -17.37 29.17 -12.77
C GLN A 162 -17.26 30.43 -13.66
N ARG A 163 -16.52 30.37 -14.77
CA ARG A 163 -16.24 31.50 -15.66
C ARG A 163 -16.86 31.37 -17.04
N ASP A 164 -17.09 30.14 -17.50
CA ASP A 164 -17.54 29.81 -18.84
C ASP A 164 -18.53 28.66 -18.71
N GLY A 165 -19.83 28.93 -18.86
CA GLY A 165 -20.88 27.93 -18.62
C GLY A 165 -20.81 26.73 -19.57
N ASP A 166 -20.10 26.86 -20.69
CA ASP A 166 -19.98 25.84 -21.72
C ASP A 166 -18.67 25.01 -21.62
N ARG A 167 -17.88 25.22 -20.56
CA ARG A 167 -16.61 24.50 -20.36
C ARG A 167 -16.50 23.85 -18.99
N ASP A 168 -15.82 22.71 -18.97
CA ASP A 168 -15.46 22.03 -17.73
C ASP A 168 -14.06 22.41 -17.27
N VAL A 169 -13.87 22.37 -15.96
CA VAL A 169 -12.55 22.36 -15.35
C VAL A 169 -12.19 20.92 -15.04
N LEU A 170 -11.13 20.44 -15.69
CA LEU A 170 -10.49 19.16 -15.36
C LEU A 170 -9.65 19.35 -14.10
N GLU A 171 -9.91 18.52 -13.09
CA GLU A 171 -9.28 18.63 -11.78
C GLU A 171 -8.27 17.49 -11.56
N LYS A 172 -8.40 16.80 -10.41
CA LYS A 172 -7.51 15.75 -9.96
C LYS A 172 -7.71 14.47 -10.79
N VAL A 173 -6.62 13.82 -11.15
CA VAL A 173 -6.63 12.47 -11.73
C VAL A 173 -6.28 11.46 -10.64
N THR A 174 -7.13 10.46 -10.47
CA THR A 174 -6.96 9.36 -9.52
C THR A 174 -6.59 8.10 -10.29
N LEU A 175 -5.53 7.42 -9.86
CA LEU A 175 -4.94 6.28 -10.55
C LEU A 175 -4.94 5.03 -9.67
N ILE A 176 -5.40 3.90 -10.21
CA ILE A 176 -5.04 2.57 -9.69
C ILE A 176 -3.92 2.09 -10.60
N LYS A 177 -2.69 2.32 -10.17
CA LYS A 177 -1.49 2.24 -11.01
C LYS A 177 -0.83 0.87 -10.90
N ASP A 178 -0.27 0.40 -12.01
CA ASP A 178 0.60 -0.78 -12.09
C ASP A 178 -0.02 -2.06 -11.52
N ILE A 179 -1.26 -2.36 -11.90
CA ILE A 179 -1.91 -3.64 -11.61
C ILE A 179 -1.22 -4.73 -12.43
N ASP A 180 -0.35 -5.52 -11.79
CA ASP A 180 0.28 -6.69 -12.41
C ASP A 180 -0.78 -7.65 -12.96
N ILE A 181 -0.68 -8.00 -14.24
CA ILE A 181 -1.68 -8.83 -14.92
C ILE A 181 -1.51 -10.33 -14.65
N VAL A 182 -0.32 -10.76 -14.20
CA VAL A 182 0.00 -12.16 -13.91
C VAL A 182 -0.27 -12.47 -12.45
N ASN A 183 0.25 -11.64 -11.55
CA ASN A 183 0.15 -11.79 -10.11
C ASN A 183 -0.29 -10.46 -9.45
N PRO A 184 -1.56 -10.06 -9.64
CA PRO A 184 -2.05 -8.78 -9.12
C PRO A 184 -1.98 -8.75 -7.60
N HIS A 185 -1.50 -7.63 -7.08
CA HIS A 185 -1.49 -7.38 -5.63
C HIS A 185 -2.91 -7.47 -5.05
N ARG A 186 -3.05 -8.09 -3.87
CA ARG A 186 -4.35 -8.24 -3.19
C ARG A 186 -5.11 -6.93 -3.07
N ALA A 187 -4.43 -5.84 -2.70
CA ALA A 187 -5.04 -4.51 -2.59
C ALA A 187 -5.68 -4.05 -3.92
N HIS A 188 -5.07 -4.34 -5.08
CA HIS A 188 -5.66 -4.00 -6.38
C HIS A 188 -6.93 -4.80 -6.64
N LEU A 189 -6.93 -6.09 -6.31
CA LEU A 189 -8.14 -6.91 -6.41
C LEU A 189 -9.26 -6.42 -5.48
N ASP A 190 -8.90 -5.99 -4.27
CA ASP A 190 -9.84 -5.43 -3.29
C ASP A 190 -10.42 -4.10 -3.83
N ILE A 191 -9.59 -3.18 -4.34
CA ILE A 191 -10.01 -1.90 -4.92
C ILE A 191 -10.90 -2.12 -6.16
N LEU A 192 -10.48 -2.98 -7.09
CA LEU A 192 -11.29 -3.29 -8.28
C LEU A 192 -12.63 -3.91 -7.89
N ALA A 193 -12.65 -4.80 -6.89
CA ALA A 193 -13.90 -5.38 -6.43
C ALA A 193 -14.83 -4.33 -5.79
N GLU A 194 -14.28 -3.40 -5.00
CA GLU A 194 -15.02 -2.26 -4.43
C GLU A 194 -15.54 -1.31 -5.52
N LEU A 195 -14.87 -1.24 -6.68
CA LEU A 195 -15.31 -0.46 -7.84
C LEU A 195 -16.35 -1.17 -8.72
N SER A 196 -16.73 -2.42 -8.44
CA SER A 196 -17.80 -3.07 -9.20
C SER A 196 -19.14 -2.36 -9.01
N LEU A 197 -19.95 -2.28 -10.07
CA LEU A 197 -21.21 -1.52 -10.06
C LEU A 197 -22.14 -1.97 -8.94
N ASP A 198 -22.25 -3.29 -8.72
CA ASP A 198 -23.08 -3.87 -7.66
C ASP A 198 -22.62 -3.50 -6.26
N VAL A 199 -21.29 -3.55 -6.00
CA VAL A 199 -20.74 -3.22 -4.69
C VAL A 199 -20.90 -1.73 -4.40
N LEU A 200 -20.62 -0.87 -5.39
CA LEU A 200 -20.85 0.57 -5.27
C LEU A 200 -22.31 0.87 -4.98
N TYR A 201 -23.24 0.20 -5.66
CA TYR A 201 -24.66 0.44 -5.46
C TYR A 201 -25.10 0.01 -4.06
N GLN A 202 -24.64 -1.15 -3.58
CA GLN A 202 -24.92 -1.63 -2.21
C GLN A 202 -24.43 -0.67 -1.13
N VAL A 203 -23.34 0.06 -1.37
CA VAL A 203 -22.73 0.96 -0.37
C VAL A 203 -23.29 2.37 -0.44
N TYR A 204 -23.52 2.89 -1.65
CA TYR A 204 -23.82 4.31 -1.86
C TYR A 204 -25.25 4.58 -2.33
N GLU A 205 -25.98 3.56 -2.79
CA GLU A 205 -27.36 3.68 -3.31
C GLU A 205 -27.51 4.81 -4.36
N PHE A 206 -26.47 5.05 -5.17
CA PHE A 206 -26.48 6.09 -6.22
C PHE A 206 -27.65 5.86 -7.17
N SER A 207 -28.17 6.90 -7.81
CA SER A 207 -29.37 6.86 -8.68
C SER A 207 -29.18 7.57 -10.03
N ASN A 208 -28.02 8.21 -10.22
CA ASN A 208 -27.62 8.93 -11.44
C ASN A 208 -26.09 8.88 -11.61
N PHE A 209 -25.58 9.37 -12.73
CA PHE A 209 -24.14 9.30 -13.04
C PHE A 209 -23.27 10.23 -12.20
N LEU A 210 -23.83 11.32 -11.67
CA LEU A 210 -23.10 12.19 -10.73
C LEU A 210 -22.86 11.43 -9.42
N GLU A 211 -23.88 10.76 -8.89
CA GLU A 211 -23.76 9.95 -7.68
C GLU A 211 -22.85 8.73 -7.89
N LEU A 212 -22.88 8.10 -9.08
CA LEU A 212 -21.92 7.05 -9.45
C LEU A 212 -20.49 7.60 -9.46
N HIS A 213 -20.26 8.79 -10.02
CA HIS A 213 -18.95 9.45 -9.99
C HIS A 213 -18.48 9.67 -8.55
N GLN A 214 -19.37 10.19 -7.70
CA GLN A 214 -19.07 10.43 -6.29
C GLN A 214 -18.80 9.14 -5.52
N ALA A 215 -19.47 8.04 -5.87
CA ALA A 215 -19.22 6.72 -5.33
C ALA A 215 -17.81 6.23 -5.70
N TRP A 216 -17.38 6.39 -6.96
CA TRP A 216 -15.99 6.13 -7.37
C TRP A 216 -15.00 6.99 -6.60
N GLN A 217 -15.23 8.30 -6.51
CA GLN A 217 -14.34 9.22 -5.80
C GLN A 217 -14.16 8.82 -4.33
N LYS A 218 -15.26 8.50 -3.63
CA LYS A 218 -15.20 8.08 -2.22
C LYS A 218 -14.51 6.72 -2.03
N THR A 219 -14.67 5.82 -2.99
CA THR A 219 -14.03 4.49 -2.96
C THR A 219 -12.52 4.59 -3.17
N LEU A 220 -12.09 5.51 -4.03
CA LEU A 220 -10.69 5.73 -4.39
C LEU A 220 -10.01 6.83 -3.57
N ASP A 221 -10.66 7.32 -2.51
CA ASP A 221 -10.14 8.38 -1.66
C ASP A 221 -8.93 7.88 -0.85
N THR A 222 -7.75 8.42 -1.18
CA THR A 222 -6.49 8.12 -0.50
C THR A 222 -6.51 8.49 0.97
N SER A 223 -7.24 9.53 1.36
CA SER A 223 -7.42 9.93 2.76
C SER A 223 -8.23 8.90 3.53
N GLU A 224 -9.23 8.31 2.88
CA GLU A 224 -10.02 7.23 3.46
C GLU A 224 -9.20 5.95 3.62
N LEU A 225 -8.41 5.59 2.60
CA LEU A 225 -7.47 4.47 2.64
C LEU A 225 -6.49 4.63 3.82
N ASN A 226 -5.87 5.79 3.94
CA ASN A 226 -4.96 6.15 5.02
C ASN A 226 -5.64 6.02 6.39
N ARG A 227 -6.85 6.56 6.54
CA ARG A 227 -7.62 6.49 7.78
C ARG A 227 -7.90 5.04 8.21
N ARG A 228 -8.31 4.19 7.27
CA ARG A 228 -8.55 2.75 7.53
C ARG A 228 -7.24 2.07 7.97
N PHE A 229 -6.15 2.31 7.26
CA PHE A 229 -4.83 1.77 7.60
C PHE A 229 -4.38 2.18 9.01
N PHE A 230 -4.43 3.48 9.33
CA PHE A 230 -4.06 3.97 10.66
C PHE A 230 -4.91 3.36 11.76
N LYS A 231 -6.20 3.17 11.51
CA LYS A 231 -7.08 2.51 12.46
C LYS A 231 -6.66 1.07 12.72
N GLU A 232 -6.38 0.27 11.66
CA GLU A 232 -5.92 -1.11 11.82
C GLU A 232 -4.57 -1.17 12.57
N ILE A 233 -3.62 -0.26 12.27
CA ILE A 233 -2.34 -0.17 12.98
C ILE A 233 -2.52 0.24 14.44
N ALA A 234 -3.41 1.18 14.74
CA ALA A 234 -3.68 1.61 16.12
C ALA A 234 -4.36 0.50 16.94
N ASP A 235 -5.39 -0.15 16.39
CA ASP A 235 -6.06 -1.28 17.02
C ASP A 235 -5.04 -2.41 17.30
N TRP A 236 -4.15 -2.70 16.33
CA TRP A 236 -3.05 -3.66 16.48
C TRP A 236 -2.04 -3.25 17.56
N TYR A 237 -1.64 -1.97 17.58
CA TYR A 237 -0.66 -1.44 18.52
C TYR A 237 -1.10 -1.67 19.97
N PHE A 238 -2.35 -1.31 20.29
CA PHE A 238 -2.85 -1.47 21.66
C PHE A 238 -2.96 -2.93 22.07
N TRP A 239 -3.35 -3.80 21.15
CA TRP A 239 -3.36 -5.23 21.38
C TRP A 239 -1.95 -5.81 21.59
N ALA A 240 -0.97 -5.35 20.80
CA ALA A 240 0.40 -5.83 20.87
C ALA A 240 1.10 -5.43 22.19
N VAL A 241 0.88 -4.21 22.68
CA VAL A 241 1.52 -3.71 23.91
C VAL A 241 1.20 -4.60 25.13
N GLU A 242 0.01 -5.18 25.19
CA GLU A 242 -0.42 -6.09 26.27
C GLU A 242 0.17 -7.51 26.16
N LYS A 243 0.79 -7.85 25.02
CA LYS A 243 1.23 -9.21 24.68
C LYS A 243 2.74 -9.39 24.62
N VAL A 244 3.49 -8.30 24.69
CA VAL A 244 4.96 -8.34 24.54
C VAL A 244 5.67 -8.19 25.87
N THR A 245 6.91 -8.64 25.88
CA THR A 245 7.84 -8.43 26.99
C THR A 245 9.16 -7.96 26.41
N PHE A 246 9.58 -6.75 26.75
CA PHE A 246 10.93 -6.24 26.44
C PHE A 246 11.81 -6.23 27.70
N PRO A 247 13.15 -6.30 27.55
CA PRO A 247 14.04 -6.34 28.71
C PRO A 247 13.92 -5.07 29.57
N PRO A 248 13.99 -5.18 30.90
CA PRO A 248 13.68 -4.08 31.83
C PRO A 248 14.64 -2.90 31.72
N ASP A 249 15.83 -3.08 31.16
CA ASP A 249 16.84 -2.03 31.03
C ASP A 249 16.43 -0.88 30.08
N ALA A 250 15.33 -1.05 29.33
CA ALA A 250 14.79 -0.03 28.43
C ALA A 250 14.09 1.12 29.16
N ASP A 251 13.29 0.80 30.18
CA ASP A 251 12.56 1.72 31.05
C ASP A 251 12.02 0.92 32.25
N ASP A 252 11.98 1.51 33.45
CA ASP A 252 11.49 0.84 34.66
C ASP A 252 9.96 0.57 34.58
N ASP A 253 9.21 1.44 33.91
CA ASP A 253 7.78 1.26 33.68
C ASP A 253 7.53 0.32 32.50
N GLU A 254 6.95 -0.85 32.77
CA GLU A 254 6.63 -1.85 31.75
C GLU A 254 5.71 -1.34 30.64
N THR A 255 4.74 -0.51 30.99
CA THR A 255 3.78 0.04 30.03
C THR A 255 4.49 0.98 29.07
N VAL A 256 5.32 1.89 29.61
CA VAL A 256 6.11 2.84 28.82
C VAL A 256 7.14 2.11 27.97
N ARG A 257 7.82 1.12 28.55
CA ARG A 257 8.79 0.26 27.89
C ARG A 257 8.18 -0.43 26.68
N ASN A 258 7.11 -1.19 26.87
CA ASN A 258 6.48 -1.98 25.82
C ASN A 258 5.92 -1.07 24.72
N ALA A 259 5.20 -0.02 25.09
CA ALA A 259 4.69 1.00 24.16
C ALA A 259 5.79 1.55 23.25
N THR A 260 6.89 2.03 23.83
CA THR A 260 8.00 2.63 23.09
C THR A 260 8.70 1.61 22.17
N CYS A 261 8.90 0.38 22.64
CA CYS A 261 9.50 -0.67 21.82
C CYS A 261 8.61 -1.07 20.64
N ILE A 262 7.29 -1.13 20.84
CA ILE A 262 6.35 -1.44 19.77
C ILE A 262 6.27 -0.32 18.73
N ILE A 263 6.31 0.95 19.15
CA ILE A 263 6.41 2.07 18.20
C ILE A 263 7.65 1.90 17.31
N ARG A 264 8.82 1.62 17.90
CA ARG A 264 10.06 1.37 17.13
C ARG A 264 9.92 0.19 16.17
N LEU A 265 9.28 -0.91 16.60
CA LEU A 265 9.03 -2.08 15.77
C LEU A 265 8.17 -1.72 14.54
N ILE A 266 7.03 -1.06 14.76
CA ILE A 266 6.13 -0.63 13.68
C ILE A 266 6.88 0.28 12.70
N THR A 267 7.59 1.30 13.21
CA THR A 267 8.32 2.23 12.34
C THR A 267 9.38 1.52 11.49
N ARG A 268 10.18 0.63 12.09
CA ARG A 268 11.19 -0.17 11.37
C ARG A 268 10.52 -1.05 10.31
N LEU A 269 9.41 -1.71 10.65
CA LEU A 269 8.74 -2.64 9.75
C LEU A 269 8.04 -1.93 8.58
N ILE A 270 7.34 -0.81 8.82
CA ILE A 270 6.72 -0.03 7.73
C ILE A 270 7.81 0.49 6.78
N PHE A 271 8.95 0.97 7.32
CA PHE A 271 10.06 1.39 6.46
C PHE A 271 10.60 0.24 5.61
N VAL A 272 10.80 -0.93 6.23
CA VAL A 272 11.19 -2.15 5.50
C VAL A 272 10.17 -2.53 4.43
N TRP A 273 8.88 -2.28 4.67
CA TRP A 273 7.84 -2.52 3.67
C TRP A 273 8.01 -1.64 2.42
N PHE A 274 8.39 -0.36 2.57
CA PHE A 274 8.74 0.47 1.41
C PHE A 274 9.99 -0.03 0.68
N LEU A 275 10.98 -0.58 1.38
CA LEU A 275 12.15 -1.20 0.73
C LEU A 275 11.76 -2.47 -0.04
N LYS A 276 10.84 -3.26 0.50
CA LYS A 276 10.25 -4.43 -0.14
C LYS A 276 9.54 -4.03 -1.44
N GLU A 277 8.74 -2.95 -1.45
CA GLU A 277 8.10 -2.48 -2.69
C GLU A 277 9.09 -1.95 -3.75
N LYS A 278 10.33 -1.68 -3.36
CA LYS A 278 11.43 -1.37 -4.30
C LYS A 278 12.26 -2.60 -4.69
N ASP A 279 11.81 -3.80 -4.35
CA ASP A 279 12.52 -5.06 -4.55
C ASP A 279 13.92 -5.12 -3.87
N LEU A 280 14.15 -4.24 -2.87
CA LEU A 280 15.42 -4.21 -2.11
C LEU A 280 15.41 -5.20 -0.95
N VAL A 281 14.21 -5.61 -0.49
CA VAL A 281 14.02 -6.63 0.54
C VAL A 281 13.14 -7.73 -0.05
N PRO A 282 13.58 -9.01 -0.03
CA PRO A 282 12.80 -10.12 -0.58
C PRO A 282 11.43 -10.29 0.10
N ASP A 283 10.38 -10.39 -0.73
CA ASP A 283 8.98 -10.62 -0.29
C ASP A 283 8.82 -11.89 0.57
N VAL A 284 9.65 -12.91 0.29
CA VAL A 284 9.68 -14.19 1.02
C VAL A 284 9.87 -14.02 2.54
N LEU A 285 10.48 -12.92 3.00
CA LEU A 285 10.64 -12.62 4.43
C LEU A 285 9.33 -12.21 5.12
N PHE A 286 8.26 -11.95 4.35
CA PHE A 286 6.94 -11.52 4.82
C PHE A 286 5.81 -12.44 4.33
N ASN A 287 6.15 -13.59 3.74
CA ASN A 287 5.20 -14.61 3.34
C ASN A 287 5.13 -15.70 4.43
N GLU A 288 3.94 -15.94 4.99
CA GLU A 288 3.76 -16.87 6.12
C GLU A 288 4.21 -18.30 5.79
N GLU A 289 3.86 -18.82 4.61
CA GLU A 289 4.23 -20.17 4.19
C GLU A 289 5.74 -20.32 4.05
N ALA A 290 6.39 -19.36 3.39
CA ALA A 290 7.83 -19.39 3.21
C ALA A 290 8.60 -19.20 4.53
N ILE A 291 8.08 -18.38 5.44
CA ILE A 291 8.64 -18.21 6.79
C ILE A 291 8.49 -19.49 7.61
N ALA A 292 7.37 -20.21 7.48
CA ALA A 292 7.16 -21.49 8.13
C ALA A 292 8.15 -22.57 7.65
N GLU A 293 8.58 -22.54 6.40
CA GLU A 293 9.65 -23.40 5.88
C GLU A 293 11.04 -22.97 6.37
N LEU A 294 11.27 -21.65 6.49
CA LEU A 294 12.56 -21.08 6.88
C LEU A 294 12.88 -21.29 8.37
N LEU A 295 11.86 -21.22 9.24
CA LEU A 295 12.01 -21.29 10.69
C LEU A 295 11.71 -22.69 11.25
N THR A 296 12.27 -22.99 12.41
CA THR A 296 12.02 -24.27 13.10
C THR A 296 10.61 -24.39 13.67
N SER A 297 9.94 -23.25 13.88
CA SER A 297 8.57 -23.17 14.42
C SER A 297 8.01 -21.78 14.14
N LEU A 298 6.71 -21.73 13.87
CA LEU A 298 5.91 -20.51 13.77
C LEU A 298 4.73 -20.53 14.76
N ASP A 299 4.86 -21.29 15.86
CA ASP A 299 3.83 -21.38 16.89
C ASP A 299 3.45 -19.99 17.43
N ALA A 300 2.15 -19.76 17.58
CA ALA A 300 1.57 -18.44 17.84
C ALA A 300 2.17 -17.70 19.04
N GLN A 301 2.55 -18.43 20.09
CA GLN A 301 3.08 -17.89 21.35
C GLN A 301 4.60 -17.76 21.37
N GLU A 302 5.30 -18.34 20.39
CA GLU A 302 6.75 -18.20 20.28
C GLU A 302 7.13 -16.86 19.65
N SER A 303 8.39 -16.44 19.80
CA SER A 303 8.90 -15.20 19.21
C SER A 303 9.91 -15.45 18.10
N THR A 304 9.84 -16.62 17.45
CA THR A 304 10.82 -17.07 16.45
C THR A 304 10.93 -16.09 15.29
N TYR A 305 9.81 -15.60 14.76
CA TYR A 305 9.83 -14.66 13.64
C TYR A 305 10.49 -13.33 14.01
N TYR A 306 10.07 -12.72 15.13
CA TYR A 306 10.67 -11.45 15.56
C TYR A 306 12.17 -11.60 15.85
N LYS A 307 12.56 -12.63 16.62
CA LYS A 307 13.95 -12.86 17.03
C LYS A 307 14.85 -13.23 15.85
N ALA A 308 14.45 -14.22 15.06
CA ALA A 308 15.28 -14.76 13.99
C ALA A 308 15.24 -13.92 12.71
N VAL A 309 14.07 -13.40 12.31
CA VAL A 309 13.93 -12.69 11.04
C VAL A 309 14.07 -11.19 11.25
N LEU A 310 13.16 -10.58 12.01
CA LEU A 310 13.08 -9.12 12.09
C LEU A 310 14.27 -8.48 12.80
N GLN A 311 14.71 -9.00 13.95
CA GLN A 311 15.90 -8.44 14.63
C GLN A 311 17.17 -8.57 13.78
N ASN A 312 17.37 -9.69 13.08
CA ASN A 312 18.53 -9.85 12.18
C ASN A 312 18.43 -8.95 10.94
N LEU A 313 17.22 -8.79 10.36
CA LEU A 313 16.98 -7.86 9.28
C LEU A 313 17.32 -6.42 9.68
N PHE A 314 16.84 -5.99 10.85
CA PHE A 314 17.10 -4.63 11.35
C PHE A 314 18.59 -4.44 11.66
N PHE A 315 19.16 -5.26 12.56
CA PHE A 315 20.44 -4.94 13.19
C PHE A 315 21.66 -5.55 12.50
N ALA A 316 21.52 -6.75 11.94
CA ALA A 316 22.62 -7.50 11.32
C ALA A 316 22.62 -7.43 9.79
N THR A 317 21.60 -6.79 9.19
CA THR A 317 21.46 -6.66 7.73
C THR A 317 21.42 -5.20 7.31
N LEU A 318 20.34 -4.48 7.63
CA LEU A 318 20.14 -3.09 7.22
C LEU A 318 21.12 -2.13 7.89
N ASN A 319 21.69 -2.53 9.03
CA ASN A 319 22.73 -1.81 9.75
C ASN A 319 24.13 -2.43 9.62
N GLN A 320 24.39 -3.24 8.59
CA GLN A 320 25.70 -3.87 8.36
C GLN A 320 26.10 -3.88 6.88
N GLU A 321 27.36 -3.56 6.60
CA GLU A 321 27.93 -3.62 5.24
C GLU A 321 27.73 -5.00 4.60
N MET A 322 27.41 -5.02 3.30
CA MET A 322 27.32 -6.25 2.51
C MET A 322 28.67 -6.97 2.46
N ASN A 323 28.65 -8.29 2.21
CA ASN A 323 29.87 -9.03 1.96
C ASN A 323 30.50 -8.55 0.64
N THR A 324 31.81 -8.35 0.61
CA THR A 324 32.57 -8.08 -0.62
C THR A 324 33.68 -9.12 -0.79
N PRO A 325 34.29 -9.26 -1.98
CA PRO A 325 35.46 -10.13 -2.15
C PRO A 325 36.59 -9.85 -1.15
N GLU A 326 36.78 -8.57 -0.76
CA GLU A 326 37.77 -8.14 0.21
C GLU A 326 37.33 -8.35 1.67
N LYS A 327 36.02 -8.33 1.92
CA LYS A 327 35.40 -8.54 3.24
C LYS A 327 34.27 -9.59 3.17
N PRO A 328 34.56 -10.88 2.95
CA PRO A 328 33.55 -11.89 2.65
C PRO A 328 32.74 -12.38 3.87
N ASN A 329 32.99 -11.82 5.05
CA ASN A 329 32.50 -12.33 6.33
C ASN A 329 31.91 -11.22 7.23
N THR A 330 31.42 -10.14 6.64
CA THR A 330 30.76 -9.04 7.38
C THR A 330 29.37 -9.46 7.85
N ARG A 331 28.61 -10.16 7.00
CA ARG A 331 27.29 -10.73 7.33
C ARG A 331 27.40 -12.22 7.58
N LYS A 332 27.51 -12.58 8.86
CA LYS A 332 27.59 -13.97 9.33
C LYS A 332 26.95 -14.11 10.70
N PHE A 333 26.60 -15.35 11.05
CA PHE A 333 26.24 -15.67 12.44
C PHE A 333 27.41 -15.41 13.38
N ARG A 334 27.09 -14.94 14.59
CA ARG A 334 28.07 -14.90 15.66
C ARG A 334 28.58 -16.31 15.96
N GLY A 335 29.90 -16.43 16.10
CA GLY A 335 30.55 -17.65 16.59
C GLY A 335 30.27 -17.92 18.07
N GLU A 336 30.58 -19.14 18.49
CA GLU A 336 30.42 -19.62 19.86
C GLU A 336 31.40 -18.91 20.83
N GLY A 337 30.92 -18.59 22.04
CA GLY A 337 31.72 -17.96 23.08
C GLY A 337 31.58 -16.43 23.22
N ARG A 338 32.43 -15.83 24.06
CA ARG A 338 32.35 -14.42 24.50
C ARG A 338 33.01 -13.41 23.56
N GLN A 339 33.73 -13.87 22.52
CA GLN A 339 34.46 -12.98 21.60
C GLN A 339 33.54 -12.06 20.79
N HIS A 340 32.29 -12.48 20.56
CA HIS A 340 31.26 -11.70 19.88
C HIS A 340 30.22 -11.10 20.84
N TYR A 341 30.60 -10.88 22.10
CA TYR A 341 29.68 -10.32 23.09
C TYR A 341 29.26 -8.89 22.70
N ASN A 342 27.94 -8.69 22.60
CA ASN A 342 27.29 -7.43 22.20
C ASN A 342 27.67 -6.87 20.81
N ILE A 343 28.24 -7.68 19.90
CA ILE A 343 28.43 -7.23 18.51
C ILE A 343 27.07 -7.34 17.80
N THR A 344 26.33 -6.23 17.73
CA THR A 344 24.96 -6.15 17.20
C THR A 344 24.89 -6.23 15.67
N SER A 345 26.02 -6.20 14.98
CA SER A 345 26.11 -6.36 13.52
C SER A 345 26.23 -7.82 13.04
N LEU A 346 26.29 -8.79 13.97
CA LEU A 346 26.34 -10.22 13.64
C LEU A 346 24.97 -10.88 13.81
N TYR A 347 24.68 -11.86 12.97
CA TYR A 347 23.41 -12.58 13.01
C TYR A 347 23.33 -13.46 14.27
N ARG A 348 22.12 -13.55 14.83
CA ARG A 348 21.80 -14.31 16.06
C ARG A 348 20.68 -15.31 15.80
N TYR A 349 20.39 -16.12 16.81
CA TYR A 349 19.31 -17.10 16.78
C TYR A 349 19.46 -18.14 15.66
N LYS A 350 20.70 -18.57 15.39
CA LYS A 350 20.99 -19.61 14.39
C LYS A 350 20.11 -20.86 14.56
N ARG A 351 19.81 -21.22 15.81
CA ARG A 351 18.97 -22.37 16.21
C ARG A 351 17.49 -22.27 15.80
N TYR A 352 17.00 -21.10 15.41
CA TYR A 352 15.62 -20.90 14.97
C TYR A 352 15.43 -21.04 13.46
N PHE A 353 16.53 -21.23 12.71
CA PHE A 353 16.48 -21.50 11.28
C PHE A 353 16.61 -22.99 11.01
N SER A 354 15.74 -23.51 10.14
CA SER A 354 15.80 -24.90 9.66
C SER A 354 17.05 -25.13 8.79
N ASP A 355 17.38 -24.15 7.94
CA ASP A 355 18.65 -24.05 7.21
C ASP A 355 19.23 -22.64 7.39
N PRO A 356 20.17 -22.45 8.34
CA PRO A 356 20.77 -21.14 8.59
C PRO A 356 21.56 -20.57 7.40
N ASP A 357 22.16 -21.42 6.57
CA ASP A 357 22.95 -20.95 5.42
C ASP A 357 22.02 -20.49 4.29
N ALA A 358 20.88 -21.16 4.10
CA ALA A 358 19.81 -20.65 3.23
C ALA A 358 19.26 -19.31 3.73
N ALA A 359 19.05 -19.16 5.03
CA ALA A 359 18.61 -17.90 5.61
C ALA A 359 19.59 -16.76 5.29
N LEU A 360 20.90 -16.95 5.46
CA LEU A 360 21.89 -15.92 5.14
C LEU A 360 21.85 -15.48 3.67
N ARG A 361 21.63 -16.41 2.73
CA ARG A 361 21.50 -16.08 1.30
C ARG A 361 20.32 -15.15 1.03
N LEU A 362 19.23 -15.26 1.78
CA LEU A 362 18.07 -14.36 1.64
C LEU A 362 18.40 -12.92 2.07
N PHE A 363 19.27 -12.74 3.06
CA PHE A 363 19.66 -11.41 3.54
C PHE A 363 20.85 -10.80 2.78
N GLU A 364 21.53 -11.58 1.93
CA GLU A 364 22.81 -11.19 1.32
C GLU A 364 22.69 -9.98 0.39
N SER A 365 21.64 -9.95 -0.45
CA SER A 365 21.43 -8.89 -1.44
C SER A 365 20.81 -7.61 -0.86
N ILE A 366 20.33 -7.64 0.39
CA ILE A 366 19.64 -6.51 1.00
C ILE A 366 20.63 -5.35 1.24
N PRO A 367 20.36 -4.12 0.77
CA PRO A 367 21.32 -3.02 0.88
C PRO A 367 21.54 -2.58 2.33
N PHE A 368 22.69 -1.96 2.55
CA PHE A 368 23.03 -1.30 3.82
C PHE A 368 22.51 0.15 3.85
N LEU A 369 21.88 0.57 4.95
CA LEU A 369 21.24 1.89 5.07
C LEU A 369 21.80 2.80 6.17
N ASN A 370 22.94 2.45 6.80
CA ASN A 370 23.62 3.25 7.82
C ASN A 370 22.74 3.74 9.00
N GLY A 371 22.78 3.03 10.14
CA GLY A 371 22.94 3.59 11.49
C GLY A 371 21.85 4.47 12.12
N GLY A 372 20.72 4.75 11.48
CA GLY A 372 19.65 5.53 12.07
C GLY A 372 18.54 4.65 12.68
N LEU A 373 17.45 4.52 11.93
CA LEU A 373 16.26 3.74 12.31
C LEU A 373 16.58 2.28 12.69
N PHE A 374 17.63 1.72 12.11
CA PHE A 374 18.04 0.32 12.28
C PHE A 374 19.22 0.13 13.24
N GLU A 375 19.64 1.18 13.96
CA GLU A 375 20.62 1.02 15.04
C GLU A 375 20.01 0.20 16.18
N CYS A 376 20.80 -0.74 16.70
CA CYS A 376 20.44 -1.50 17.89
C CYS A 376 20.78 -0.68 19.14
N LEU A 377 19.80 -0.47 20.01
CA LEU A 377 19.95 0.37 21.19
C LEU A 377 20.57 -0.37 22.40
N ASP A 378 20.89 -1.65 22.25
CA ASP A 378 21.63 -2.42 23.26
C ASP A 378 23.06 -1.89 23.42
N LYS A 379 23.38 -1.33 24.58
CA LYS A 379 24.65 -0.63 24.80
C LYS A 379 25.27 -0.95 26.16
N PRO A 380 26.60 -0.87 26.30
CA PRO A 380 27.25 -1.00 27.60
C PRO A 380 26.76 0.09 28.58
N THR A 381 26.73 -0.22 29.87
CA THR A 381 26.48 0.80 30.90
C THR A 381 27.66 1.78 30.93
N LEU A 382 27.39 3.01 31.39
CA LEU A 382 28.44 4.02 31.59
C LEU A 382 29.44 3.62 32.68
N GLU A 383 28.99 2.80 33.64
CA GLU A 383 29.75 2.41 34.83
C GLU A 383 30.61 1.15 34.60
N ASP A 384 30.13 0.20 33.79
CA ASP A 384 30.83 -1.04 33.49
C ASP A 384 30.59 -1.48 32.03
N ALA A 385 31.63 -1.36 31.21
CA ALA A 385 31.59 -1.78 29.81
C ALA A 385 31.27 -3.28 29.58
N LYS A 386 31.30 -4.12 30.62
CA LYS A 386 30.91 -5.54 30.54
C LYS A 386 29.42 -5.77 30.78
N THR A 387 28.76 -4.83 31.44
CA THR A 387 27.32 -4.87 31.70
C THR A 387 26.61 -4.17 30.54
N ILE A 388 25.65 -4.85 29.92
CA ILE A 388 24.94 -4.34 28.74
C ILE A 388 23.51 -4.02 29.15
N LEU A 389 23.10 -2.78 28.92
CA LEU A 389 21.71 -2.36 28.95
C LEU A 389 21.01 -2.90 27.70
N ARG A 390 19.99 -3.73 27.90
CA ARG A 390 19.20 -4.35 26.85
C ARG A 390 17.93 -3.55 26.57
N ILE A 391 17.92 -2.82 25.46
CA ILE A 391 16.77 -2.02 25.05
C ILE A 391 15.99 -2.73 23.95
N ASP A 392 16.68 -3.14 22.89
CA ASP A 392 16.10 -3.94 21.80
C ASP A 392 16.17 -5.44 22.11
N GLY A 393 16.98 -5.85 23.09
CA GLY A 393 17.08 -7.23 23.53
C GLY A 393 17.66 -8.15 22.46
N PHE A 394 18.63 -7.66 21.67
CA PHE A 394 19.25 -8.44 20.60
C PHE A 394 20.30 -9.39 21.17
N SER A 395 19.80 -10.48 21.76
CA SER A 395 20.58 -11.49 22.49
C SER A 395 19.95 -12.87 22.32
N ASP A 396 20.74 -13.84 21.88
CA ASP A 396 20.33 -15.26 21.78
C ASP A 396 20.66 -16.08 23.04
N ARG A 397 20.91 -15.40 24.18
CA ARG A 397 21.04 -16.06 25.48
C ARG A 397 19.68 -16.54 25.96
N ASP A 398 19.67 -17.67 26.66
CA ASP A 398 18.44 -18.29 27.17
C ASP A 398 17.77 -17.48 28.30
N ASP A 399 18.53 -16.59 28.96
CA ASP A 399 18.03 -15.67 29.98
C ASP A 399 17.51 -14.34 29.41
N ASN A 400 17.43 -14.19 28.08
CA ASN A 400 16.84 -13.00 27.46
C ASN A 400 15.30 -13.02 27.62
N PRO A 401 14.70 -12.08 28.38
CA PRO A 401 13.25 -12.08 28.64
C PRO A 401 12.41 -11.64 27.43
N LEU A 402 13.06 -11.18 26.35
CA LEU A 402 12.38 -10.68 25.16
C LEU A 402 11.34 -11.67 24.63
N CYS A 403 10.09 -11.23 24.52
CA CYS A 403 8.98 -11.97 23.96
C CYS A 403 8.14 -11.05 23.06
N VAL A 404 8.04 -11.39 21.77
CA VAL A 404 7.15 -10.75 20.79
C VAL A 404 6.49 -11.88 20.01
N PRO A 405 5.27 -12.30 20.41
CA PRO A 405 4.61 -13.49 19.87
C PRO A 405 4.37 -13.45 18.36
N ASN A 406 4.48 -14.60 17.69
CA ASN A 406 4.23 -14.77 16.26
C ASN A 406 2.79 -14.41 15.86
N GLU A 407 1.81 -14.59 16.76
CA GLU A 407 0.41 -14.17 16.51
C GLU A 407 0.28 -12.69 16.18
N LEU A 408 1.19 -11.85 16.68
CA LEU A 408 1.20 -10.43 16.37
C LEU A 408 1.49 -10.17 14.90
N PHE A 409 2.10 -11.11 14.17
CA PHE A 409 2.48 -10.95 12.76
C PHE A 409 1.56 -11.71 11.81
N PHE A 410 1.11 -12.91 12.18
CA PHE A 410 0.44 -13.85 11.28
C PHE A 410 -0.94 -14.32 11.75
N SER A 411 -1.53 -13.73 12.81
CA SER A 411 -2.87 -14.14 13.21
C SER A 411 -3.94 -13.78 12.16
N GLU A 412 -4.92 -14.68 12.01
CA GLU A 412 -6.18 -14.37 11.34
C GLU A 412 -6.98 -13.32 12.13
N PRO A 413 -7.96 -12.65 11.49
CA PRO A 413 -8.80 -11.66 12.15
C PRO A 413 -9.49 -12.23 13.39
N GLN A 414 -9.27 -11.59 14.53
CA GLN A 414 -9.81 -12.00 15.81
C GLN A 414 -10.39 -10.81 16.59
N PRO A 415 -11.48 -11.02 17.34
CA PRO A 415 -12.07 -9.98 18.16
C PRO A 415 -11.18 -9.70 19.38
N VAL A 416 -10.99 -8.43 19.71
CA VAL A 416 -10.27 -7.97 20.89
C VAL A 416 -11.06 -6.89 21.63
N ASN A 417 -10.76 -6.75 22.92
CA ASN A 417 -11.42 -5.76 23.77
C ASN A 417 -10.53 -4.53 23.96
N LEU A 418 -10.75 -3.50 23.14
CA LEU A 418 -10.08 -2.20 23.26
C LEU A 418 -10.99 -1.12 23.86
N ASN A 419 -12.08 -1.51 24.54
CA ASN A 419 -13.05 -0.56 25.09
C ASN A 419 -12.42 0.38 26.13
N ALA A 420 -11.55 -0.16 26.99
CA ALA A 420 -10.85 0.63 28.00
C ALA A 420 -9.95 1.70 27.36
N VAL A 421 -9.22 1.33 26.30
CA VAL A 421 -8.32 2.22 25.56
C VAL A 421 -9.09 3.34 24.87
N TYR A 422 -10.17 3.00 24.18
CA TYR A 422 -10.95 3.98 23.40
C TYR A 422 -12.00 4.73 24.22
N GLY A 423 -12.19 4.38 25.49
CA GLY A 423 -13.25 4.92 26.34
C GLY A 423 -14.66 4.59 25.81
N THR A 424 -14.81 3.47 25.11
CA THR A 424 -16.07 2.99 24.56
C THR A 424 -16.70 1.93 25.47
N LYS A 425 -17.95 1.58 25.20
CA LYS A 425 -18.66 0.50 25.92
C LYS A 425 -19.36 -0.37 24.89
N ASN A 426 -19.26 -1.69 25.04
CA ASN A 426 -19.87 -2.69 24.16
C ASN A 426 -19.44 -2.59 22.68
N SER A 427 -18.32 -1.94 22.39
CA SER A 427 -17.74 -1.92 21.06
C SER A 427 -16.90 -3.18 20.84
N GLN A 428 -17.04 -3.80 19.67
CA GLN A 428 -16.16 -4.89 19.23
C GLN A 428 -15.09 -4.33 18.31
N TYR A 429 -13.84 -4.67 18.60
CA TYR A 429 -12.69 -4.34 17.77
C TYR A 429 -12.14 -5.64 17.19
N THR A 430 -11.63 -5.59 15.96
CA THR A 430 -11.02 -6.74 15.30
C THR A 430 -9.59 -6.40 14.94
N VAL A 431 -8.66 -7.26 15.32
CA VAL A 431 -7.24 -7.16 14.95
C VAL A 431 -6.83 -8.40 14.17
N ARG A 432 -5.74 -8.28 13.42
CA ARG A 432 -5.12 -9.37 12.67
C ARG A 432 -3.60 -9.19 12.73
N GLY A 433 -2.84 -10.19 12.31
CA GLY A 433 -1.39 -10.10 12.23
C GLY A 433 -0.89 -8.90 11.43
N LEU A 434 0.18 -8.24 11.88
CA LEU A 434 0.71 -7.01 11.27
C LEU A 434 1.10 -7.21 9.80
N ILE A 435 1.67 -8.38 9.46
CA ILE A 435 2.03 -8.71 8.08
C ILE A 435 0.77 -8.83 7.22
N HIS A 436 -0.32 -9.39 7.78
CA HIS A 436 -1.63 -9.43 7.12
C HIS A 436 -2.26 -8.05 6.96
N ILE A 437 -2.02 -7.10 7.88
CA ILE A 437 -2.44 -5.71 7.70
C ILE A 437 -1.69 -5.11 6.51
N LEU A 438 -0.35 -5.14 6.54
CA LEU A 438 0.49 -4.50 5.52
C LEU A 438 0.20 -5.05 4.11
N ASN A 439 0.03 -6.37 3.95
CA ASN A 439 -0.31 -7.01 2.67
C ASN A 439 -1.67 -6.60 2.07
N ARG A 440 -2.56 -5.98 2.85
CA ARG A 440 -3.88 -5.53 2.34
C ARG A 440 -3.83 -4.17 1.68
N TYR A 441 -2.73 -3.44 1.82
CA TYR A 441 -2.58 -2.10 1.28
C TYR A 441 -1.46 -2.09 0.25
N LYS A 442 -1.67 -1.39 -0.87
CA LYS A 442 -0.59 -1.12 -1.82
C LYS A 442 0.20 0.06 -1.28
N PHE A 443 1.52 -0.05 -1.26
CA PHE A 443 2.43 1.04 -0.91
C PHE A 443 3.04 1.64 -2.17
N THR A 444 3.20 2.96 -2.19
CA THR A 444 3.84 3.71 -3.29
C THR A 444 5.00 4.51 -2.73
N ILE A 445 6.05 4.69 -3.54
CA ILE A 445 7.21 5.53 -3.20
C ILE A 445 7.03 6.98 -3.65
N THR A 446 5.93 7.29 -4.34
CA THR A 446 5.67 8.61 -4.91
C THR A 446 4.60 9.34 -4.10
N GLU A 447 4.93 10.51 -3.58
CA GLU A 447 3.98 11.35 -2.82
C GLU A 447 2.85 11.86 -3.70
N ASN A 448 1.62 11.91 -3.19
CA ASN A 448 0.48 12.47 -3.89
C ASN A 448 0.64 13.99 -4.12
N THR A 449 0.02 14.53 -5.18
CA THR A 449 0.03 15.97 -5.47
C THR A 449 -1.39 16.52 -5.57
N PRO A 450 -1.58 17.85 -5.55
CA PRO A 450 -2.92 18.44 -5.72
C PRO A 450 -3.60 18.09 -7.05
N ILE A 451 -2.83 17.72 -8.08
CA ILE A 451 -3.34 17.45 -9.42
C ILE A 451 -3.49 15.96 -9.73
N GLU A 452 -2.75 15.10 -9.05
CA GLU A 452 -2.78 13.65 -9.29
C GLU A 452 -2.51 12.87 -8.01
N GLU A 453 -3.19 11.74 -7.88
CA GLU A 453 -2.98 10.77 -6.81
C GLU A 453 -2.98 9.34 -7.32
N GLU A 454 -2.35 8.48 -6.53
CA GLU A 454 -2.40 7.03 -6.67
C GLU A 454 -3.14 6.44 -5.47
N VAL A 455 -4.01 5.46 -5.70
CA VAL A 455 -4.76 4.76 -4.64
C VAL A 455 -3.82 3.77 -3.91
N ALA A 456 -2.87 4.34 -3.17
CA ALA A 456 -1.83 3.62 -2.45
C ALA A 456 -1.35 4.44 -1.24
N LEU A 457 -0.67 3.75 -0.33
CA LEU A 457 -0.05 4.27 0.88
C LEU A 457 1.33 4.89 0.53
N ASP A 458 1.46 6.21 0.65
CA ASP A 458 2.68 6.97 0.32
C ASP A 458 3.63 7.19 1.52
N PRO A 459 4.88 7.65 1.33
CA PRO A 459 5.83 7.80 2.45
C PRO A 459 5.44 8.87 3.47
N GLU A 460 4.57 9.82 3.15
CA GLU A 460 4.10 10.86 4.09
C GLU A 460 3.34 10.22 5.26
N LEU A 461 2.66 9.09 5.01
CA LEU A 461 1.93 8.36 6.03
C LEU A 461 2.81 7.95 7.22
N LEU A 462 4.12 7.74 7.06
CA LEU A 462 5.01 7.38 8.16
C LEU A 462 5.00 8.44 9.27
N GLY A 463 5.04 9.72 8.87
CA GLY A 463 4.95 10.84 9.81
C GLY A 463 3.60 10.84 10.52
N GLN A 464 2.52 10.63 9.77
CA GLN A 464 1.16 10.63 10.30
C GLN A 464 0.85 9.43 11.21
N VAL A 465 1.31 8.20 10.87
CA VAL A 465 1.21 7.01 11.76
C VAL A 465 1.85 7.38 13.09
N PHE A 466 3.08 7.91 13.04
CA PHE A 466 3.87 8.17 14.22
C PHE A 466 3.26 9.27 15.09
N GLU A 467 2.83 10.39 14.49
CA GLU A 467 2.13 11.46 15.21
C GLU A 467 0.87 10.95 15.89
N ASN A 468 0.07 10.13 15.21
CA ASN A 468 -1.16 9.59 15.76
C ASN A 468 -0.90 8.56 16.88
N LEU A 469 0.07 7.66 16.72
CA LEU A 469 0.43 6.68 17.75
C LEU A 469 1.03 7.36 18.99
N LEU A 470 1.84 8.40 18.81
CA LEU A 470 2.34 9.22 19.91
C LEU A 470 1.23 10.04 20.57
N ALA A 471 0.32 10.65 19.81
CA ALA A 471 -0.86 11.31 20.37
C ALA A 471 -1.73 10.31 21.16
N ALA A 472 -1.69 9.03 20.79
CA ALA A 472 -2.38 7.99 21.51
C ALA A 472 -1.65 7.52 22.80
N PHE A 473 -0.40 7.95 23.05
CA PHE A 473 0.40 7.53 24.21
C PHE A 473 0.98 8.72 24.97
N ASN A 474 0.52 9.00 26.20
CA ASN A 474 1.14 10.01 27.07
C ASN A 474 2.20 9.36 27.98
N PRO A 475 3.50 9.67 27.81
CA PRO A 475 4.55 9.12 28.67
C PRO A 475 4.42 9.60 30.12
N GLU A 476 3.88 10.80 30.37
CA GLU A 476 3.80 11.37 31.72
C GLU A 476 2.65 10.82 32.57
N THR A 477 1.61 10.28 31.94
CA THR A 477 0.38 9.85 32.64
C THR A 477 0.01 8.38 32.40
N GLY A 478 0.81 7.61 31.66
CA GLY A 478 0.55 6.19 31.36
C GLY A 478 -0.82 5.94 30.70
N THR A 479 -1.40 6.97 30.07
CA THR A 479 -2.79 7.00 29.58
C THR A 479 -2.84 7.65 28.20
N THR A 480 -3.88 7.34 27.43
CA THR A 480 -4.07 7.90 26.07
C THR A 480 -4.12 9.43 26.09
N ALA A 481 -3.16 10.09 25.42
CA ALA A 481 -2.91 11.53 25.50
C ALA A 481 -3.95 12.35 24.71
N ARG A 482 -5.16 12.52 25.24
CA ARG A 482 -6.15 13.33 24.51
C ARG A 482 -5.87 14.83 24.43
N LYS A 483 -4.91 15.41 25.19
CA LYS A 483 -4.57 16.84 25.10
C LYS A 483 -3.19 17.14 25.70
N GLN A 484 -2.16 17.43 24.89
CA GLN A 484 -1.25 18.59 25.00
C GLN A 484 -0.02 18.50 24.07
N THR A 485 0.35 19.67 23.57
CA THR A 485 1.27 20.05 22.49
C THR A 485 2.77 19.89 22.78
N GLY A 486 3.56 19.63 21.73
CA GLY A 486 4.69 20.52 21.41
C GLY A 486 6.10 19.93 21.24
N SER A 487 6.37 18.67 21.60
CA SER A 487 7.76 18.19 21.71
C SER A 487 8.16 17.06 20.75
N PHE A 488 7.21 16.53 19.96
CA PHE A 488 7.42 15.32 19.14
C PHE A 488 7.88 15.60 17.69
N TYR A 489 7.91 16.88 17.29
CA TYR A 489 8.21 17.33 15.94
C TYR A 489 9.65 17.04 15.47
N CYS A 490 10.58 16.79 16.39
CA CYS A 490 12.01 16.60 16.07
C CYS A 490 12.31 15.23 15.43
N TYR A 491 11.66 14.15 15.88
CA TYR A 491 11.86 12.80 15.33
C TYR A 491 11.19 12.64 13.95
N VAL A 492 10.03 13.26 13.74
CA VAL A 492 9.31 13.26 12.47
C VAL A 492 10.13 13.96 11.39
N ASN A 493 10.67 15.14 11.70
CA ASN A 493 11.55 15.86 10.77
C ASN A 493 12.86 15.10 10.53
N PHE A 494 13.41 14.41 11.54
CA PHE A 494 14.62 13.59 11.37
C PHE A 494 14.36 12.39 10.45
N ILE A 495 13.26 11.66 10.63
CA ILE A 495 12.92 10.51 9.78
C ILE A 495 12.57 10.96 8.37
N LEU A 496 11.67 11.94 8.18
CA LEU A 496 11.38 12.51 6.85
C LEU A 496 12.64 13.10 6.19
N THR A 497 13.52 13.75 6.94
CA THR A 497 14.81 14.24 6.41
C THR A 497 15.75 13.09 6.05
N VAL A 498 15.85 12.03 6.84
CA VAL A 498 16.70 10.87 6.51
C VAL A 498 16.14 10.10 5.31
N ILE A 499 14.82 9.97 5.20
CA ILE A 499 14.16 9.27 4.10
C ILE A 499 14.18 10.09 2.80
N LEU A 500 13.88 11.39 2.86
CA LEU A 500 13.76 12.26 1.69
C LEU A 500 15.08 12.95 1.29
N LYS A 501 15.96 13.31 2.22
CA LYS A 501 17.21 14.04 1.90
C LYS A 501 18.45 13.15 1.73
N ASN A 502 18.50 11.93 2.29
CA ASN A 502 19.66 11.04 2.09
C ASN A 502 19.60 10.18 0.82
N GLY A 503 18.74 10.47 -0.16
CA GLY A 503 18.82 9.84 -1.48
C GLY A 503 18.71 8.31 -1.48
N ILE A 504 18.08 7.71 -0.47
CA ILE A 504 17.83 6.26 -0.43
C ILE A 504 16.73 5.87 -1.44
N LEU A 505 15.93 6.85 -1.90
CA LEU A 505 15.02 6.67 -3.01
C LEU A 505 15.68 6.84 -4.40
N SER A 506 16.98 7.17 -4.47
CA SER A 506 17.75 7.38 -5.70
C SER A 506 18.61 6.18 -6.14
N PHE A 507 18.43 5.02 -5.49
CA PHE A 507 18.93 3.74 -5.99
C PHE A 507 17.84 3.02 -6.76
#